data_AF-A0A0S7BT75-F1
#
_entry.id   AF-A0A0S7BT75-F1
#
_cell.length_a   1.000
_cell.length_b   1.000
_cell.length_c   1.000
_cell.angle_alpha   90.00
_cell.angle_beta   90.00
_cell.angle_gamma   90.00
#
_symmetry.space_group_name_H-M   'P 1'
#
loop_
_entity.id
_entity.type
_entity.pdbx_description
1 polymer ?
#
loop_
_entity_poly.entity_id
_entity_poly.type
_entity_poly.pdbx_seq_one_letter_code
_entity_poly.pdbx_strand_id
1 'polypeptide(L)'
;MPIKQHIGARIKDLINSSNLSVKEVSDKMGISPPNVYRIYERESVETKYLVKLTEIFGIPISYFFDDVDSKKLESEISNLKKMLELKEGEIKSLKEKIEMLGKLLDLSESQLKKRVESNNFLASLFNILEDPKYKNLGNNISARMYTLAKDLLKEGDVNAYLLVSKISNDPEMVKLIELANKKMPRSL
;
A
#
# COMPACT_ATOMS: atom_id res chain seq x y z
N MET A 1 32.01 -15.20 -39.52
CA MET A 1 32.16 -13.89 -38.86
C MET A 1 30.78 -13.26 -38.77
N PRO A 2 30.35 -12.69 -37.62
CA PRO A 2 29.09 -11.95 -37.58
C PRO A 2 29.21 -10.75 -38.54
N ILE A 3 28.18 -10.52 -39.34
CA ILE A 3 28.13 -9.39 -40.28
C ILE A 3 28.12 -8.12 -39.44
N LYS A 4 29.23 -7.37 -39.46
CA LYS A 4 29.34 -6.08 -38.76
C LYS A 4 28.33 -5.13 -39.39
N GLN A 5 27.26 -4.80 -38.67
CA GLN A 5 26.25 -3.87 -39.17
C GLN A 5 26.88 -2.49 -39.30
N HIS A 6 26.97 -1.99 -40.54
CA HIS A 6 27.61 -0.72 -40.82
C HIS A 6 26.70 0.47 -40.46
N ILE A 7 27.28 1.66 -40.31
CA ILE A 7 26.57 2.85 -39.79
C ILE A 7 25.29 3.17 -40.57
N GLY A 8 25.31 3.06 -41.90
CA GLY A 8 24.14 3.26 -42.74
C GLY A 8 22.96 2.34 -42.39
N ALA A 9 23.23 1.07 -42.09
CA ALA A 9 22.19 0.11 -41.70
C ALA A 9 21.59 0.45 -40.32
N ARG A 10 22.40 0.92 -39.37
CA ARG A 10 21.91 1.41 -38.07
C ARG A 10 21.01 2.64 -38.21
N ILE A 11 21.37 3.57 -39.10
CA ILE A 11 20.54 4.75 -39.40
C ILE A 11 19.19 4.33 -40.01
N LYS A 12 19.21 3.34 -40.91
CA LYS A 12 17.98 2.78 -41.50
C LYS A 12 17.06 2.21 -40.43
N ASP A 13 17.60 1.39 -39.53
CA ASP A 13 16.82 0.76 -38.46
C ASP A 13 16.27 1.79 -37.47
N LEU A 14 17.07 2.81 -37.12
CA LEU A 14 16.64 3.92 -36.27
C LEU A 14 15.45 4.66 -36.88
N ILE A 15 15.50 4.99 -38.17
CA ILE A 15 14.41 5.70 -38.85
C ILE A 15 13.17 4.80 -38.94
N ASN A 16 13.34 3.53 -39.32
CA ASN A 16 12.23 2.57 -39.47
C ASN A 16 11.54 2.22 -38.14
N SER A 17 12.27 2.23 -37.03
CA SER A 17 11.72 2.00 -35.68
C SER A 17 11.12 3.25 -35.05
N SER A 18 11.21 4.39 -35.73
CA SER A 18 10.63 5.65 -35.30
C SER A 18 9.26 5.91 -35.92
N ASN A 19 8.55 6.91 -35.39
CA ASN A 19 7.29 7.40 -35.98
C ASN A 19 7.52 8.45 -37.09
N LEU A 20 8.76 8.67 -37.54
CA LEU A 20 9.09 9.65 -38.57
C LEU A 20 9.27 8.98 -39.93
N SER A 21 8.69 9.59 -40.96
CA SER A 21 8.93 9.21 -42.35
C SER A 21 10.32 9.67 -42.82
N VAL A 22 10.86 8.98 -43.83
CA VAL A 22 12.13 9.37 -44.48
C VAL A 22 12.09 10.81 -45.00
N LYS A 23 10.92 11.27 -45.47
CA LYS A 23 10.73 12.65 -45.91
C LYS A 23 10.93 13.64 -44.77
N GLU A 24 10.26 13.44 -43.64
CA GLU A 24 10.39 14.30 -42.46
C GLU A 24 11.82 14.32 -41.91
N VAL A 25 12.48 13.16 -41.89
CA VAL A 25 13.89 13.07 -41.48
C VAL A 25 14.78 13.83 -42.47
N SER A 26 14.56 13.67 -43.78
CA SER A 26 15.34 14.37 -44.81
C SER A 26 15.19 15.89 -44.72
N ASP A 27 13.96 16.37 -44.46
CA ASP A 27 13.65 17.79 -44.29
C ASP A 27 14.37 18.35 -43.06
N LYS A 28 14.30 17.66 -41.91
CA LYS A 28 15.02 18.04 -40.68
C LYS A 28 16.54 17.97 -40.84
N MET A 29 17.04 17.01 -41.60
CA MET A 29 18.47 16.88 -41.91
C MET A 29 18.95 17.93 -42.92
N GLY A 30 18.05 18.58 -43.65
CA GLY A 30 18.38 19.52 -44.73
C GLY A 30 19.00 18.84 -45.95
N ILE A 31 18.58 17.61 -46.26
CA ILE A 31 19.02 16.85 -47.44
C ILE A 31 17.81 16.25 -48.17
N SER A 32 17.99 15.82 -49.41
CA SER A 32 16.90 15.19 -50.16
C SER A 32 16.62 13.75 -49.69
N PRO A 33 15.37 13.25 -49.79
CA PRO A 33 15.03 11.87 -49.44
C PRO A 33 15.90 10.81 -50.15
N PRO A 34 16.23 10.93 -51.46
CA PRO A 34 17.14 10.01 -52.13
C PRO A 34 18.54 9.96 -51.48
N ASN A 35 19.03 11.09 -50.94
CA ASN A 35 20.31 11.11 -50.24
C ASN A 35 20.24 10.36 -48.91
N VAL A 36 19.10 10.37 -48.22
CA VAL A 36 18.89 9.55 -47.02
C VAL A 36 18.98 8.06 -47.37
N TYR A 37 18.33 7.62 -48.45
CA TYR A 37 18.43 6.22 -48.90
C TYR A 37 19.87 5.83 -49.27
N ARG A 38 20.62 6.73 -49.92
CA ARG A 38 22.05 6.49 -50.20
C ARG A 38 22.90 6.36 -48.94
N ILE A 39 22.53 7.06 -47.85
CA ILE A 39 23.22 6.92 -46.56
C ILE A 39 23.06 5.50 -46.01
N TYR A 40 21.93 4.84 -46.25
CA TYR A 40 21.67 3.49 -45.73
C TYR A 40 22.66 2.44 -46.21
N GLU A 41 23.29 2.66 -47.37
CA GLU A 41 24.25 1.75 -48.00
C GLU A 41 25.70 2.09 -47.64
N ARG A 42 25.95 3.18 -46.89
CA ARG A 42 27.30 3.64 -46.58
C ARG A 42 27.84 3.02 -45.30
N GLU A 43 29.12 2.68 -45.33
CA GLU A 43 29.85 2.25 -44.13
C GLU A 43 30.23 3.40 -43.21
N SER A 44 30.42 4.59 -43.78
CA SER A 44 30.75 5.82 -43.08
C SER A 44 29.86 6.98 -43.53
N VAL A 45 29.57 7.87 -42.59
CA VAL A 45 28.68 9.02 -42.80
C VAL A 45 29.35 10.24 -42.20
N GLU A 46 29.22 11.39 -42.86
CA GLU A 46 29.76 12.65 -42.33
C GLU A 46 29.18 12.94 -40.95
N THR A 47 30.04 13.32 -39.99
CA THR A 47 29.66 13.55 -38.59
C THR A 47 28.50 14.54 -38.44
N LYS A 48 28.42 15.55 -39.33
CA LYS A 48 27.32 16.53 -39.33
C LYS A 48 25.93 15.88 -39.45
N TYR A 49 25.83 14.78 -40.20
CA TYR A 49 24.57 14.06 -40.35
C TYR A 49 24.25 13.21 -39.12
N LEU A 50 25.27 12.59 -38.51
CA LEU A 50 25.10 11.84 -37.26
C LEU A 50 24.65 12.78 -36.13
N VAL A 51 25.24 13.98 -36.02
CA VAL A 51 24.83 14.99 -35.04
C VAL A 51 23.37 15.40 -35.24
N LYS A 52 22.95 15.70 -36.48
CA LYS A 52 21.53 16.00 -36.74
C LYS A 52 20.61 14.85 -36.36
N LEU A 53 21.01 13.61 -36.62
CA LEU A 53 20.22 12.44 -36.22
C LEU A 53 20.13 12.32 -34.69
N THR A 54 21.22 12.59 -33.96
CA THR A 54 21.18 12.62 -32.48
C THR A 54 20.21 13.68 -31.95
N GLU A 55 20.14 14.86 -32.58
CA GLU A 55 19.21 15.93 -32.23
C GLU A 55 17.76 15.56 -32.56
N ILE A 56 17.52 14.95 -33.73
CA ILE A 56 16.17 14.56 -34.17
C ILE A 56 15.57 13.47 -33.28
N PHE A 57 16.38 12.48 -32.88
CA PHE A 57 15.93 11.29 -32.17
C PHE A 57 16.23 11.32 -30.65
N GLY A 58 16.97 12.32 -30.16
CA GLY A 58 17.32 12.45 -28.75
C GLY A 58 18.24 11.32 -28.24
N ILE A 59 19.11 10.80 -29.11
CA ILE A 59 20.02 9.69 -28.79
C ILE A 59 21.48 10.17 -28.69
N PRO A 60 22.34 9.50 -27.90
CA PRO A 60 23.75 9.83 -27.87
C PRO A 60 24.45 9.41 -29.17
N ILE A 61 25.52 10.13 -29.54
CA ILE A 61 26.32 9.83 -30.74
C ILE A 61 26.95 8.43 -30.69
N SER A 62 27.19 7.89 -29.48
CA SER A 62 27.75 6.55 -29.28
C SER A 62 26.85 5.44 -29.83
N TYR A 63 25.54 5.67 -29.96
CA TYR A 63 24.58 4.71 -30.53
C TYR A 63 25.00 4.16 -31.90
N PHE A 64 25.65 4.98 -32.73
CA PHE A 64 26.09 4.57 -34.07
C PHE A 64 27.37 3.72 -34.07
N PHE A 65 28.08 3.68 -32.95
CA PHE A 65 29.39 3.03 -32.81
C PHE A 65 29.40 1.88 -31.81
N ASP A 66 28.48 1.90 -30.84
CA ASP A 66 28.37 0.87 -29.82
C ASP A 66 27.84 -0.41 -30.47
N ASP A 67 28.67 -1.43 -30.60
CA ASP A 67 28.19 -2.79 -30.86
C ASP A 67 27.29 -3.19 -29.69
N VAL A 68 25.99 -3.34 -29.98
CA VAL A 68 25.02 -3.77 -28.99
C VAL A 68 25.42 -5.18 -28.61
N ASP A 69 26.09 -5.33 -27.47
CA ASP A 69 26.42 -6.64 -26.93
C ASP A 69 25.11 -7.30 -26.51
N SER A 70 24.57 -8.11 -27.42
CA SER A 70 23.30 -8.79 -27.23
C SER A 70 23.32 -9.65 -25.97
N LYS A 71 24.48 -10.18 -25.57
CA LYS A 71 24.63 -10.95 -24.33
C LYS A 71 24.48 -10.07 -23.10
N LYS A 72 24.99 -8.83 -23.15
CA LYS A 72 24.82 -7.86 -22.07
C LYS A 72 23.34 -7.49 -21.93
N LEU A 73 22.66 -7.17 -23.03
CA LEU A 73 21.22 -6.89 -23.00
C LEU A 73 20.40 -8.08 -22.50
N GLU A 74 20.70 -9.29 -22.96
CA GLU A 74 20.01 -10.51 -22.50
C GLU A 74 20.19 -10.73 -20.99
N SER A 75 21.40 -10.49 -20.47
CA SER A 75 21.68 -10.60 -19.04
C SER A 75 20.90 -9.55 -18.22
N GLU A 76 20.78 -8.34 -18.75
CA GLU A 76 20.09 -7.23 -18.11
C GLU A 76 18.57 -7.46 -18.11
N ILE A 77 18.01 -7.91 -19.23
CA ILE A 77 16.61 -8.34 -19.35
C ILE A 77 16.30 -9.49 -18.38
N SER A 78 17.19 -10.48 -18.27
CA SER A 78 17.04 -11.61 -17.35
C SER A 78 17.00 -11.14 -15.88
N ASN A 79 17.88 -10.21 -15.52
CA ASN A 79 17.90 -9.63 -14.18
C ASN A 79 16.64 -8.81 -13.89
N LEU A 80 16.21 -7.97 -14.85
CA LEU A 80 14.98 -7.18 -14.73
C LEU A 80 13.75 -8.07 -14.54
N LYS A 81 13.66 -9.19 -15.27
CA LYS A 81 12.56 -10.17 -15.10
C LYS A 81 12.53 -10.78 -13.70
N LYS A 82 13.70 -11.17 -13.15
CA LYS A 82 13.78 -11.69 -11.77
C LYS A 82 13.36 -10.65 -10.74
N MET A 83 13.77 -9.39 -10.92
CA MET A 83 13.36 -8.30 -10.03
C MET A 83 11.85 -8.06 -10.10
N LEU A 84 11.27 -8.12 -11.30
CA LEU A 84 9.82 -7.97 -11.50
C LEU A 84 9.05 -9.08 -10.78
N GLU A 85 9.46 -10.33 -10.93
CA GLU A 85 8.83 -11.48 -10.27
C GLU A 85 8.88 -11.37 -8.74
N LEU A 86 10.03 -10.95 -8.18
CA LEU A 86 10.16 -10.67 -6.75
C LEU A 86 9.20 -9.57 -6.29
N LYS A 87 9.09 -8.48 -7.05
CA LYS A 87 8.20 -7.36 -6.73
C LYS A 87 6.72 -7.72 -6.84
N GLU A 88 6.34 -8.55 -7.80
CA GLU A 88 4.98 -9.09 -7.90
C GLU A 88 4.62 -9.94 -6.68
N GLY A 89 5.57 -10.74 -6.18
CA GLY A 89 5.42 -11.50 -4.93
C GLY A 89 5.22 -10.60 -3.71
N GLU A 90 6.04 -9.55 -3.56
CA GLU A 90 5.89 -8.56 -2.48
C GLU A 90 4.51 -7.86 -2.53
N ILE A 91 4.07 -7.45 -3.72
CA ILE A 91 2.77 -6.81 -3.92
C ILE A 91 1.62 -7.73 -3.52
N LYS A 92 1.70 -9.01 -3.87
CA LYS A 92 0.69 -10.00 -3.50
C LYS A 92 0.59 -10.13 -1.98
N SER A 93 1.71 -10.30 -1.29
CA SER A 93 1.74 -10.40 0.17
C SER A 93 1.20 -9.14 0.86
N LEU A 94 1.55 -7.95 0.34
CA LEU A 94 1.04 -6.69 0.86
C LEU A 94 -0.49 -6.56 0.69
N LYS A 95 -1.04 -7.00 -0.43
CA LYS A 95 -2.50 -7.02 -0.67
C LYS A 95 -3.21 -7.92 0.33
N GLU A 96 -2.71 -9.13 0.56
CA GLU A 96 -3.25 -10.06 1.56
C GLU A 96 -3.22 -9.45 2.97
N LYS A 97 -2.14 -8.76 3.33
CA LYS A 97 -2.03 -8.06 4.62
C LYS A 97 -3.05 -6.92 4.76
N ILE A 98 -3.26 -6.13 3.71
CA ILE A 98 -4.27 -5.05 3.70
C ILE A 98 -5.68 -5.64 3.88
N GLU A 99 -6.00 -6.75 3.22
CA GLU A 99 -7.29 -7.42 3.37
C GLU A 99 -7.51 -7.90 4.82
N MET A 100 -6.50 -8.52 5.43
CA MET A 100 -6.58 -8.95 6.84
C MET A 100 -6.76 -7.78 7.79
N LEU A 101 -6.05 -6.67 7.57
CA LEU A 101 -6.19 -5.45 8.38
C LEU A 101 -7.60 -4.85 8.26
N GLY A 102 -8.20 -4.88 7.07
CA GLY A 102 -9.60 -4.48 6.88
C GLY A 102 -10.56 -5.31 7.73
N LYS A 103 -10.44 -6.65 7.68
CA LYS A 103 -11.27 -7.55 8.50
C LYS A 103 -11.10 -7.33 10.00
N LEU A 104 -9.88 -7.04 10.45
CA LEU A 104 -9.61 -6.72 11.86
C LEU A 104 -10.23 -5.39 12.29
N LEU A 105 -10.22 -4.39 11.40
CA LEU A 105 -10.85 -3.10 11.65
C LEU A 105 -12.37 -3.26 11.83
N ASP A 106 -13.03 -3.97 10.91
CA ASP A 106 -14.48 -4.23 10.98
C ASP A 106 -14.87 -4.95 12.28
N LEU A 107 -14.04 -5.90 12.72
CA LEU A 107 -14.23 -6.62 13.98
C LEU A 107 -14.09 -5.68 15.19
N SER A 108 -13.08 -4.81 15.17
CA SER A 108 -12.82 -3.85 16.25
C SER A 108 -13.96 -2.82 16.35
N GLU A 109 -14.43 -2.29 15.22
CA GLU A 109 -15.57 -1.37 15.18
C GLU A 109 -16.85 -2.03 15.71
N SER A 110 -17.10 -3.29 15.34
CA SER A 110 -18.25 -4.05 15.85
C SER A 110 -18.18 -4.24 17.38
N GLN A 111 -16.99 -4.50 17.93
CA GLN A 111 -16.78 -4.61 19.37
C GLN A 111 -16.98 -3.27 20.08
N LEU A 112 -16.45 -2.18 19.51
CA LEU A 112 -16.64 -0.83 20.06
C LEU A 112 -18.11 -0.43 20.09
N LYS A 113 -18.86 -0.72 19.02
CA LYS A 113 -20.29 -0.46 18.97
C LYS A 113 -21.04 -1.15 20.11
N LYS A 114 -20.78 -2.45 20.34
CA LYS A 114 -21.36 -3.19 21.46
C LYS A 114 -21.02 -2.57 22.81
N ARG A 115 -19.77 -2.14 23.00
CA ARG A 115 -19.34 -1.47 24.24
C ARG A 115 -20.06 -0.13 24.46
N VAL A 116 -20.25 0.66 23.40
CA VAL A 116 -21.00 1.92 23.47
C VAL A 116 -22.46 1.66 23.84
N GLU A 117 -23.10 0.67 23.23
CA GLU A 117 -24.48 0.27 23.56
C GLU A 117 -24.61 -0.17 25.03
N SER A 118 -23.70 -1.02 25.51
CA SER A 118 -23.63 -1.41 26.92
C SER A 118 -23.46 -0.22 27.85
N ASN A 119 -22.54 0.71 27.53
CA ASN A 119 -22.31 1.91 28.34
C ASN A 119 -23.54 2.82 28.40
N ASN A 120 -24.23 3.03 27.28
CA ASN A 120 -25.46 3.83 27.23
C ASN A 120 -26.59 3.20 28.05
N PHE A 121 -26.71 1.87 28.01
CA PHE A 121 -27.63 1.12 28.85
C PHE A 121 -27.32 1.31 30.34
N LEU A 122 -26.04 1.18 30.73
CA LEU A 122 -25.61 1.39 32.11
C LEU A 122 -25.88 2.84 32.58
N ALA A 123 -25.57 3.84 31.76
CA ALA A 123 -25.87 5.24 32.06
C ALA A 123 -27.37 5.48 32.29
N SER A 124 -28.22 4.86 31.47
CA SER A 124 -29.68 4.94 31.61
C SER A 124 -30.16 4.29 32.92
N LEU A 125 -29.58 3.15 33.29
CA LEU A 125 -29.87 2.49 34.58
C LEU A 125 -29.46 3.34 35.78
N PHE A 126 -28.27 3.97 35.73
CA PHE A 126 -27.83 4.87 36.80
C PHE A 126 -28.81 6.02 37.02
N ASN A 127 -29.25 6.68 35.95
CA ASN A 127 -30.23 7.78 36.04
C ASN A 127 -31.54 7.35 36.70
N ILE A 128 -32.02 6.13 36.45
CA ILE A 128 -33.24 5.59 37.08
C ILE A 128 -33.02 5.31 38.58
N LEU A 129 -31.85 4.81 38.97
CA LEU A 129 -31.52 4.49 40.35
C LEU A 129 -31.26 5.73 41.22
N GLU A 130 -30.88 6.85 40.61
CA GLU A 130 -30.71 8.14 41.30
C GLU A 130 -32.05 8.83 41.64
N ASP A 131 -33.17 8.41 41.03
CA ASP A 131 -34.49 8.94 41.35
C ASP A 131 -34.94 8.50 42.77
N PRO A 132 -35.27 9.46 43.66
CA PRO A 132 -35.69 9.20 45.04
C PRO A 132 -36.84 8.20 45.19
N LYS A 133 -37.70 8.07 44.17
CA LYS A 133 -38.83 7.14 44.12
C LYS A 133 -38.40 5.67 44.12
N TYR A 134 -37.20 5.36 43.62
CA TYR A 134 -36.67 4.00 43.51
C TYR A 134 -35.59 3.67 44.55
N LYS A 135 -35.32 4.59 45.48
CA LYS A 135 -34.30 4.45 46.53
C LYS A 135 -34.46 3.20 47.40
N ASN A 136 -35.69 2.74 47.63
CA ASN A 136 -36.00 1.52 48.40
C ASN A 136 -35.97 0.22 47.56
N LEU A 137 -35.90 0.33 46.23
CA LEU A 137 -35.82 -0.80 45.30
C LEU A 137 -34.36 -1.30 45.14
N GLY A 138 -33.38 -0.46 45.50
CA GLY A 138 -31.94 -0.73 45.39
C GLY A 138 -31.46 -2.01 46.07
N ASN A 139 -32.10 -2.44 47.16
CA ASN A 139 -31.68 -3.63 47.91
C ASN A 139 -31.96 -4.96 47.17
N ASN A 140 -33.02 -5.04 46.35
CA ASN A 140 -33.36 -6.24 45.56
C ASN A 140 -32.79 -6.21 44.13
N ILE A 141 -32.56 -5.01 43.59
CA ILE A 141 -31.93 -4.82 42.27
C ILE A 141 -30.45 -5.23 42.30
N SER A 142 -29.79 -5.12 43.46
CA SER A 142 -28.38 -5.46 43.66
C SER A 142 -28.00 -6.87 43.16
N ALA A 143 -28.84 -7.88 43.41
CA ALA A 143 -28.57 -9.26 42.98
C ALA A 143 -28.68 -9.46 41.45
N ARG A 144 -29.65 -8.80 40.79
CA ARG A 144 -29.80 -8.86 39.33
C ARG A 144 -28.72 -8.06 38.62
N MET A 145 -28.33 -6.90 39.17
CA MET A 145 -27.23 -6.09 38.63
C MET A 145 -25.87 -6.75 38.85
N TYR A 146 -25.68 -7.47 39.96
CA TYR A 146 -24.50 -8.32 40.18
C TYR A 146 -24.40 -9.44 39.14
N THR A 147 -25.51 -10.09 38.81
CA THR A 147 -25.54 -11.14 37.78
C THR A 147 -25.25 -10.58 36.39
N LEU A 148 -25.89 -9.46 36.03
CA LEU A 148 -25.70 -8.80 34.74
C LEU A 148 -24.27 -8.29 34.55
N ALA A 149 -23.71 -7.71 35.60
CA ALA A 149 -22.32 -7.29 35.57
C ALA A 149 -21.36 -8.46 35.56
N LYS A 150 -21.61 -9.57 36.27
CA LYS A 150 -20.78 -10.78 36.20
C LYS A 150 -20.67 -11.34 34.77
N ASP A 151 -21.71 -11.21 33.96
CA ASP A 151 -21.66 -11.60 32.54
C ASP A 151 -20.90 -10.57 31.68
N LEU A 152 -21.07 -9.26 31.91
CA LEU A 152 -20.26 -8.21 31.28
C LEU A 152 -18.76 -8.29 31.66
N LEU A 153 -18.46 -8.79 32.86
CA LEU A 153 -17.09 -9.04 33.34
C LEU A 153 -16.39 -10.18 32.61
N LYS A 154 -17.14 -11.22 32.19
CA LYS A 154 -16.59 -12.31 31.36
C LYS A 154 -16.21 -11.82 29.96
N GLU A 155 -16.82 -10.73 29.50
CA GLU A 155 -16.53 -10.07 28.21
C GLU A 155 -15.41 -9.02 28.31
N GLY A 156 -14.84 -8.82 29.50
CA GLY A 156 -13.71 -7.92 29.73
C GLY A 156 -14.09 -6.44 29.82
N ASP A 157 -15.35 -6.11 30.10
CA ASP A 157 -15.80 -4.73 30.23
C ASP A 157 -15.52 -4.15 31.63
N VAL A 158 -14.61 -3.17 31.69
CA VAL A 158 -14.16 -2.54 32.93
C VAL A 158 -15.27 -1.70 33.59
N ASN A 159 -16.24 -1.21 32.81
CA ASN A 159 -17.34 -0.39 33.34
C ASN A 159 -18.34 -1.24 34.14
N ALA A 160 -18.43 -2.54 33.87
CA ALA A 160 -19.21 -3.47 34.68
C ALA A 160 -18.62 -3.66 36.08
N TYR A 161 -17.29 -3.58 36.27
CA TYR A 161 -16.67 -3.57 37.61
C TYR A 161 -17.10 -2.35 38.44
N LEU A 162 -17.16 -1.17 37.81
CA LEU A 162 -17.57 0.08 38.45
C LEU A 162 -19.05 0.07 38.86
N LEU A 163 -19.91 -0.57 38.05
CA LEU A 163 -21.32 -0.77 38.35
C LEU A 163 -21.52 -1.66 39.58
N VAL A 164 -20.79 -2.79 39.67
CA VAL A 164 -20.97 -3.74 40.79
C VAL A 164 -20.51 -3.16 42.12
N SER A 165 -19.38 -2.46 42.15
CA SER A 165 -18.85 -1.90 43.40
C SER A 165 -19.71 -0.81 44.00
N LYS A 166 -20.33 0.04 43.18
CA LYS A 166 -21.27 1.06 43.65
C LYS A 166 -22.58 0.47 44.17
N ILE A 167 -23.00 -0.68 43.61
CA ILE A 167 -24.28 -1.32 43.95
C ILE A 167 -24.15 -2.27 45.15
N SER A 168 -23.02 -2.95 45.32
CA SER A 168 -22.88 -3.95 46.38
C SER A 168 -22.58 -3.38 47.76
N ASN A 169 -22.01 -2.16 47.85
CA ASN A 169 -21.45 -1.60 49.09
C ASN A 169 -20.54 -2.62 49.82
N ASP A 170 -19.98 -3.58 49.07
CA ASP A 170 -19.26 -4.73 49.61
C ASP A 170 -17.75 -4.42 49.63
N PRO A 171 -17.13 -4.34 50.82
CA PRO A 171 -15.72 -4.03 50.98
C PRO A 171 -14.77 -5.01 50.27
N GLU A 172 -15.17 -6.27 50.05
CA GLU A 172 -14.33 -7.24 49.33
C GLU A 172 -14.30 -6.97 47.82
N MET A 173 -15.42 -6.52 47.25
CA MET A 173 -15.50 -6.16 45.83
C MET A 173 -14.70 -4.90 45.50
N VAL A 174 -14.64 -3.94 46.42
CA VAL A 174 -13.76 -2.75 46.28
C VAL A 174 -12.29 -3.17 46.23
N LYS A 175 -11.85 -4.09 47.10
CA LYS A 175 -10.48 -4.62 47.09
C LYS A 175 -10.14 -5.38 45.80
N LEU A 176 -11.08 -6.14 45.25
CA LEU A 176 -10.88 -6.86 43.97
C LEU A 176 -10.70 -5.89 42.78
N ILE A 177 -11.38 -4.75 42.78
CA ILE A 177 -11.22 -3.70 41.76
C ILE A 177 -9.87 -2.99 41.88
N GLU A 178 -9.44 -2.67 43.10
CA GLU A 178 -8.11 -2.11 43.33
C GLU A 178 -7.01 -3.05 42.85
N LEU A 179 -7.15 -4.36 43.10
CA LEU A 179 -6.25 -5.39 42.61
C LEU A 179 -6.26 -5.54 41.07
N ALA A 180 -7.43 -5.44 40.44
CA ALA A 180 -7.57 -5.49 38.99
C ALA A 180 -6.94 -4.27 38.30
N ASN A 181 -7.18 -3.05 38.81
CA ASN A 181 -6.57 -1.82 38.31
C ASN A 181 -5.04 -1.78 38.46
N LYS A 182 -4.50 -2.48 39.48
CA LYS A 182 -3.05 -2.55 39.73
C LYS A 182 -2.33 -3.56 38.82
N LYS A 183 -3.06 -4.53 38.26
CA LYS A 183 -2.52 -5.59 37.38
C LYS A 183 -2.72 -5.32 35.88
N MET A 184 -3.50 -4.31 35.49
CA MET A 184 -3.62 -3.93 34.09
C MET A 184 -2.44 -3.05 33.66
N PRO A 185 -1.77 -3.36 32.53
CA PRO A 185 -0.79 -2.46 31.96
C PRO A 185 -1.51 -1.16 31.58
N ARG A 186 -1.04 -0.03 32.12
CA ARG A 186 -1.47 1.29 31.65
C ARG A 186 -1.03 1.38 30.20
N SER A 187 -1.99 1.44 29.28
CA SER A 187 -1.71 1.80 27.90
C SER A 187 -1.12 3.21 27.88
N LEU A 188 0.15 3.29 27.47
CA LEU A 188 0.80 4.50 26.97
C LEU A 188 0.23 4.83 25.58
#